data_AF-A0A7R9YJ20-F1
#
_entry.id   AF-A0A7R9YJ20-F1
#
_cell.length_a   1.000
_cell.length_b   1.000
_cell.length_c   1.000
_cell.angle_alpha   90.00
_cell.angle_beta   90.00
_cell.angle_gamma   90.00
#
_symmetry.space_group_name_H-M   'P 1'
#
loop_
_entity.id
_entity.type
_entity.pdbx_description
1 polymer ?
#
loop_
_entity_poly.entity_id
_entity_poly.type
_entity_poly.pdbx_seq_one_letter_code
_entity_poly.pdbx_strand_id
1 'polypeptide(L)'
;IDEPFVRVWQARVLHAPAALPDWFRKVLQAESLKLPKALWLAGLEAMAADDHLAALRAVRARTRILLGAEDRLNPRVDAEQLLNAMHDCSIHMIPEAGCVPHWDAPEAVAHEINCALVPAAGERG
;
A
#
# COMPACT_ATOMS: atom_id res chain seq x y z
N ILE A 1 16.78 -8.84 10.90
CA ILE A 1 16.46 -7.59 11.64
C ILE A 1 16.13 -7.95 13.09
N ASP A 2 16.01 -7.00 14.02
CA ASP A 2 15.72 -7.29 15.44
C ASP A 2 14.36 -6.71 15.86
N GLU A 3 13.91 -7.05 17.07
CA GLU A 3 12.59 -6.60 17.55
C GLU A 3 12.43 -5.08 17.65
N PRO A 4 13.41 -4.30 18.16
CA PRO A 4 13.30 -2.84 18.18
C PRO A 4 13.11 -2.27 16.77
N PHE A 5 13.85 -2.77 15.78
CA PHE A 5 13.68 -2.36 14.40
C PHE A 5 12.27 -2.68 13.89
N VAL A 6 11.78 -3.91 14.10
CA VAL A 6 10.45 -4.33 13.66
C VAL A 6 9.34 -3.44 14.25
N ARG A 7 9.45 -3.07 15.53
CA ARG A 7 8.49 -2.16 16.17
C ARG A 7 8.48 -0.77 15.52
N VAL A 8 9.66 -0.21 15.25
CA VAL A 8 9.78 1.08 14.54
C VAL A 8 9.25 0.98 13.12
N TRP A 9 9.54 -0.11 12.42
CA TRP A 9 9.04 -0.37 11.08
C TRP A 9 7.52 -0.42 11.03
N GLN A 10 6.89 -1.20 11.92
CA GLN A 10 5.43 -1.29 12.01
C GLN A 10 4.79 0.07 12.30
N ALA A 11 5.39 0.89 13.18
CA ALA A 11 4.93 2.24 13.47
C ALA A 11 5.08 3.23 12.30
N ARG A 12 5.89 2.90 11.28
CA ARG A 12 6.00 3.70 10.04
C ARG A 12 5.06 3.24 8.95
N VAL A 13 4.76 1.94 8.90
CA VAL A 13 3.93 1.33 7.87
C VAL A 13 2.44 1.49 8.17
N LEU A 14 2.05 1.34 9.43
CA LEU A 14 0.65 1.42 9.88
C LEU A 14 0.31 2.80 10.41
N HIS A 15 -0.92 3.26 10.19
CA HIS A 15 -1.42 4.49 10.79
C HIS A 15 -1.56 4.36 12.32
N ALA A 16 -2.24 3.30 12.76
CA ALA A 16 -2.52 3.05 14.17
C ALA A 16 -2.17 1.61 14.57
N PRO A 17 -0.87 1.26 14.69
CA PRO A 17 -0.46 -0.11 14.97
C PRO A 17 -1.11 -0.72 16.20
N ALA A 18 -1.37 0.08 17.25
CA ALA A 18 -2.00 -0.39 18.48
C ALA A 18 -3.49 -0.73 18.34
N ALA A 19 -4.16 -0.24 17.30
CA ALA A 19 -5.57 -0.56 17.02
C ALA A 19 -5.74 -1.96 16.40
N LEU A 20 -4.66 -2.57 15.89
CA LEU A 20 -4.70 -3.92 15.36
C LEU A 20 -4.87 -4.97 16.47
N PRO A 21 -5.61 -6.06 16.22
CA PRO A 21 -5.74 -7.16 17.15
C PRO A 21 -4.37 -7.71 17.60
N ASP A 22 -4.23 -7.99 18.89
CA ASP A 22 -2.98 -8.47 19.51
C ASP A 22 -2.36 -9.68 18.80
N TRP A 23 -3.20 -10.63 18.41
CA TRP A 23 -2.76 -11.83 17.70
C TRP A 23 -2.11 -11.45 16.36
N PHE A 24 -2.68 -10.49 15.64
CA PHE A 24 -2.20 -10.07 14.32
C PHE A 24 -0.87 -9.33 14.45
N ARG A 25 -0.76 -8.43 15.44
CA ARG A 25 0.51 -7.74 15.76
C ARG A 25 1.63 -8.72 16.08
N LYS A 26 1.34 -9.76 16.87
CA LYS A 26 2.30 -10.83 17.19
C LYS A 26 2.73 -11.63 15.95
N VAL A 27 1.79 -11.94 15.05
CA VAL A 27 2.11 -12.59 13.77
C VAL A 27 3.01 -11.69 12.93
N LEU A 28 2.66 -10.41 12.72
CA LEU A 28 3.49 -9.47 11.95
C LEU A 28 4.91 -9.36 12.51
N GLN A 29 5.05 -9.35 13.84
CA GLN A 29 6.35 -9.33 14.50
C GLN A 29 7.13 -10.63 14.23
N ALA A 30 6.50 -11.79 14.47
CA ALA A 30 7.13 -13.09 14.28
C ALA A 30 7.56 -13.31 12.82
N GLU A 31 6.71 -12.98 11.85
CA GLU A 31 7.02 -13.10 10.42
C GLU A 31 8.18 -12.19 10.01
N SER A 32 8.21 -10.93 10.48
CA SER A 32 9.28 -9.98 10.17
C SER A 32 10.65 -10.48 10.65
N LEU A 33 10.69 -11.20 11.78
CA LEU A 33 11.94 -11.68 12.39
C LEU A 33 12.49 -12.96 11.74
N LYS A 34 11.75 -13.62 10.84
CA LYS A 34 12.23 -14.82 10.14
C LYS A 34 13.33 -14.53 9.12
N LEU A 35 13.42 -13.29 8.65
CA LEU A 35 14.38 -12.91 7.62
C LEU A 35 15.68 -12.35 8.22
N PRO A 36 16.86 -12.85 7.78
CA PRO A 36 18.14 -12.25 8.12
C PRO A 36 18.18 -10.77 7.72
N LYS A 37 18.86 -9.93 8.52
CA LYS A 37 18.94 -8.47 8.26
C LYS A 37 19.45 -8.15 6.86
N ALA A 38 20.50 -8.84 6.40
CA ALA A 38 21.09 -8.61 5.09
C ALA A 38 20.07 -8.86 3.96
N LEU A 39 19.29 -9.94 4.06
CA LEU A 39 18.26 -10.26 3.06
C LEU A 39 17.09 -9.26 3.11
N TRP A 40 16.73 -8.80 4.30
CA TRP A 40 15.69 -7.80 4.49
C TRP A 40 16.05 -6.46 3.83
N LEU A 41 17.29 -5.99 4.02
CA LEU A 41 17.80 -4.78 3.37
C LEU A 41 17.94 -4.96 1.86
N ALA A 42 18.50 -6.09 1.41
CA ALA A 42 18.64 -6.39 -0.01
C ALA A 42 17.28 -6.40 -0.73
N GLY A 43 16.23 -6.90 -0.09
CA GLY A 43 14.87 -6.86 -0.64
C GLY A 43 14.34 -5.44 -0.83
N LEU A 44 14.51 -4.57 0.17
CA LEU A 44 14.12 -3.17 0.06
C LEU A 44 14.94 -2.40 -0.98
N GLU A 45 16.26 -2.64 -1.03
CA GLU A 45 17.14 -2.02 -2.01
C GLU A 45 16.75 -2.44 -3.44
N ALA A 46 16.45 -3.72 -3.65
CA ALA A 46 15.98 -4.20 -4.95
C ALA A 46 14.65 -3.55 -5.35
N MET A 47 13.68 -3.50 -4.43
CA MET A 47 12.39 -2.83 -4.69
C MET A 47 12.56 -1.34 -5.01
N ALA A 48 13.48 -0.65 -4.34
CA ALA A 48 13.71 0.79 -4.56
C ALA A 48 14.53 1.08 -5.83
N ALA A 49 15.28 0.11 -6.34
CA ALA A 49 16.10 0.27 -7.54
C ALA A 49 15.29 0.11 -8.84
N ASP A 50 14.13 -0.54 -8.78
CA ASP A 50 13.28 -0.75 -9.95
C ASP A 50 12.49 0.51 -10.33
N ASP A 51 12.65 0.96 -11.58
CA ASP A 51 11.83 2.00 -12.19
C ASP A 51 10.90 1.40 -13.24
N HIS A 52 9.60 1.44 -12.95
CA HIS A 52 8.56 0.91 -13.83
C HIS A 52 7.78 2.01 -14.57
N LEU A 53 8.13 3.29 -14.42
CA LEU A 53 7.34 4.42 -14.98
C LEU A 53 7.15 4.29 -16.50
N ALA A 54 8.18 3.86 -17.23
CA ALA A 54 8.09 3.67 -18.67
C ALA A 54 7.07 2.57 -19.05
N ALA A 55 6.98 1.51 -18.26
CA ALA A 55 6.08 0.38 -18.51
C ALA A 55 4.61 0.72 -18.17
N LEU A 56 4.35 1.70 -17.29
CA LEU A 56 2.99 2.10 -16.92
C LEU A 56 2.15 2.57 -18.11
N ARG A 57 2.79 3.15 -19.13
CA ARG A 57 2.11 3.55 -20.38
C ARG A 57 1.54 2.37 -21.16
N ALA A 58 1.96 1.14 -20.89
CA ALA A 58 1.41 -0.05 -21.52
C ALA A 58 0.15 -0.56 -20.81
N VAL A 59 -0.16 -0.09 -19.61
CA VAL A 59 -1.39 -0.46 -18.88
C VAL A 59 -2.60 0.15 -19.61
N ARG A 60 -3.52 -0.73 -20.02
CA ARG A 60 -4.76 -0.34 -20.73
C ARG A 60 -6.02 -0.48 -19.89
N ALA A 61 -5.96 -1.27 -18.81
CA ALA A 61 -7.08 -1.41 -17.89
C ALA A 61 -7.27 -0.12 -17.07
N ARG A 62 -8.54 0.23 -16.81
CA ARG A 62 -8.89 1.27 -15.83
C ARG A 62 -8.26 0.89 -14.49
N THR A 63 -7.48 1.80 -13.91
CA THR A 63 -6.69 1.55 -12.71
C THR A 63 -7.11 2.51 -11.61
N ARG A 64 -7.33 1.99 -10.40
CA ARG A 64 -7.53 2.82 -9.20
C ARG A 64 -6.43 2.53 -8.19
N ILE A 65 -5.75 3.58 -7.76
CA ILE A 65 -4.76 3.54 -6.68
C ILE A 65 -5.49 3.85 -5.38
N LEU A 66 -5.39 2.96 -4.40
CA LEU A 66 -5.87 3.19 -3.04
C LEU A 66 -4.67 3.57 -2.18
N LEU A 67 -4.61 4.81 -1.72
CA LEU A 67 -3.47 5.34 -0.97
C LEU A 67 -3.91 5.78 0.43
N GLY A 68 -3.18 5.39 1.48
CA GLY A 68 -3.45 5.88 2.82
C GLY A 68 -3.15 7.36 2.95
N ALA A 69 -4.05 8.13 3.55
CA ALA A 69 -3.89 9.57 3.75
C ALA A 69 -2.68 9.93 4.64
N GLU A 70 -2.25 8.99 5.48
CA GLU A 70 -1.15 9.13 6.42
C GLU A 70 0.07 8.29 6.01
N ASP A 71 0.12 7.81 4.75
CA ASP A 71 1.27 7.07 4.22
C ASP A 71 2.52 7.98 4.17
N ARG A 72 3.54 7.60 4.95
CA ARG A 72 4.83 8.28 5.02
C ARG A 72 5.93 7.57 4.23
N LEU A 73 5.67 6.36 3.75
CA LEU A 73 6.61 5.56 2.96
C LEU A 73 6.41 5.79 1.47
N ASN A 74 5.15 5.87 1.03
CA ASN A 74 4.78 6.19 -0.35
C ASN A 74 4.00 7.51 -0.35
N PRO A 75 4.70 8.66 -0.30
CA PRO A 75 4.03 9.95 -0.26
C PRO A 75 3.15 10.14 -1.49
N ARG A 76 2.08 10.93 -1.33
CA ARG A 76 1.11 11.22 -2.40
C ARG A 76 1.75 11.67 -3.72
N VAL A 77 2.85 12.42 -3.65
CA VAL A 77 3.59 12.88 -4.84
C VAL A 77 4.04 11.72 -5.74
N ASP A 78 4.39 10.57 -5.18
CA ASP A 78 4.80 9.40 -5.95
C ASP A 78 3.59 8.73 -6.61
N ALA A 79 2.45 8.67 -5.91
CA ALA A 79 1.19 8.22 -6.51
C ALA A 79 0.71 9.14 -7.65
N GLU A 80 0.96 10.45 -7.55
CA GLU A 80 0.66 11.40 -8.62
C GLU A 80 1.53 11.16 -9.86
N GLN A 81 2.76 10.66 -9.71
CA GLN A 81 3.55 10.22 -10.87
C GLN A 81 2.89 9.04 -11.58
N LEU A 82 2.34 8.08 -10.84
CA LEU A 82 1.59 6.95 -11.39
C LEU A 82 0.34 7.43 -12.14
N LEU A 83 -0.41 8.36 -11.55
CA LEU A 83 -1.59 8.98 -12.15
C LEU A 83 -1.25 9.65 -13.49
N ASN A 84 -0.12 10.37 -13.56
CA ASN A 84 0.32 11.07 -14.77
C ASN A 84 0.89 10.13 -15.85
N ALA A 85 1.40 8.96 -15.47
CA ALA A 85 2.02 8.02 -16.40
C ALA A 85 1.01 7.07 -17.05
N MET A 86 -0.11 6.77 -16.39
CA MET A 86 -1.15 5.87 -16.85
C MET A 86 -2.27 6.59 -17.62
N HIS A 87 -2.95 5.87 -18.52
CA HIS A 87 -3.97 6.45 -19.40
C HIS A 87 -5.33 6.67 -18.71
N ASP A 88 -5.83 5.67 -17.98
CA ASP A 88 -7.10 5.73 -17.24
C ASP A 88 -6.82 5.33 -15.80
N CYS A 89 -6.36 6.31 -15.02
CA CYS A 89 -6.00 6.13 -13.63
C CYS A 89 -6.73 7.13 -12.74
N SER A 90 -7.10 6.69 -11.53
CA SER A 90 -7.60 7.54 -10.45
C SER A 90 -6.91 7.20 -9.15
N ILE A 91 -6.78 8.18 -8.25
CA ILE A 91 -6.33 7.98 -6.88
C ILE A 91 -7.51 8.16 -5.94
N HIS A 92 -7.72 7.22 -5.04
CA HIS A 92 -8.62 7.34 -3.90
C HIS A 92 -7.81 7.31 -2.61
N MET A 93 -7.94 8.37 -1.81
CA MET A 93 -7.27 8.46 -0.51
C MET A 93 -8.12 7.80 0.56
N ILE A 94 -7.57 6.84 1.29
CA ILE A 94 -8.21 6.20 2.45
C ILE A 94 -7.86 7.02 3.70
N PRO A 95 -8.83 7.68 4.36
CA PRO A 95 -8.57 8.43 5.58
C PRO A 95 -8.05 7.53 6.70
N GLU A 96 -7.27 8.10 7.62
CA GLU A 96 -6.78 7.40 8.83
C GLU A 96 -6.04 6.08 8.51
N ALA A 97 -5.37 6.02 7.37
CA ALA A 97 -4.66 4.83 6.90
C ALA A 97 -3.23 5.18 6.46
N GLY A 98 -2.30 4.28 6.74
CA GLY A 98 -0.88 4.39 6.39
C GLY A 98 -0.55 3.68 5.08
N CYS A 99 0.67 3.13 4.99
CA CYS A 99 1.18 2.44 3.81
C CYS A 99 0.42 1.16 3.47
N VAL A 100 -0.29 0.57 4.44
CA VAL A 100 -1.06 -0.66 4.29
C VAL A 100 -2.55 -0.41 4.59
N PRO A 101 -3.26 0.35 3.75
CA PRO A 101 -4.62 0.80 4.05
C PRO A 101 -5.60 -0.36 4.24
N HIS A 102 -5.33 -1.52 3.64
CA HIS A 102 -6.14 -2.72 3.79
C HIS A 102 -6.00 -3.40 5.17
N TRP A 103 -4.99 -3.05 5.97
CA TRP A 103 -4.87 -3.46 7.37
C TRP A 103 -5.45 -2.39 8.30
N ASP A 104 -5.23 -1.10 8.01
CA ASP A 104 -5.71 0.00 8.84
C ASP A 104 -7.23 0.21 8.74
N ALA A 105 -7.80 0.11 7.53
CA ALA A 105 -9.21 0.37 7.24
C ALA A 105 -9.79 -0.68 6.25
N PRO A 106 -9.89 -1.96 6.65
CA PRO A 106 -10.24 -3.06 5.75
C PRO A 106 -11.63 -2.88 5.10
N GLU A 107 -12.62 -2.36 5.83
CA GLU A 107 -13.97 -2.13 5.30
C GLU A 107 -13.99 -1.03 4.24
N ALA A 108 -13.25 0.05 4.45
CA ALA A 108 -13.15 1.16 3.48
C ALA A 108 -12.45 0.69 2.19
N VAL A 109 -11.37 -0.08 2.32
CA VAL A 109 -10.69 -0.67 1.16
C VAL A 109 -11.59 -1.65 0.42
N ALA A 110 -12.28 -2.54 1.14
CA ALA A 110 -13.20 -3.49 0.53
C ALA A 110 -14.35 -2.78 -0.22
N HIS A 111 -14.89 -1.71 0.36
CA HIS A 111 -15.89 -0.88 -0.30
C HIS A 111 -15.36 -0.30 -1.61
N GLU A 112 -14.17 0.29 -1.60
CA GLU A 112 -13.62 0.91 -2.81
C GLU A 112 -13.19 -0.09 -3.89
N ILE A 113 -12.73 -1.27 -3.49
CA ILE A 113 -12.51 -2.37 -4.45
C ILE A 113 -13.84 -2.72 -5.14
N ASN A 114 -14.93 -2.83 -4.40
CA ASN A 114 -16.25 -3.11 -4.99
C ASN A 114 -16.70 -1.98 -5.93
N CYS A 115 -16.54 -0.72 -5.52
CA CYS A 115 -16.86 0.44 -6.36
C CYS A 115 -16.00 0.53 -7.62
N ALA A 116 -14.75 0.06 -7.59
CA ALA A 116 -13.86 0.03 -8.74
C ALA A 116 -14.16 -1.12 -9.71
N LEU A 117 -14.57 -2.28 -9.19
CA LEU A 117 -14.79 -3.49 -9.98
C LEU A 117 -16.22 -3.63 -10.52
N VAL A 118 -17.21 -3.08 -9.82
CA VAL A 118 -18.60 -3.12 -10.25
C VAL A 118 -18.87 -1.88 -11.10
N PRO A 119 -19.19 -2.01 -12.40
CA PRO A 119 -19.54 -0.86 -13.22
C PRO A 119 -20.73 -0.13 -12.61
N ALA A 120 -20.72 1.20 -12.62
CA ALA A 120 -21.93 1.95 -12.34
C ALA A 120 -23.04 1.46 -13.28
N ALA A 121 -24.24 1.24 -12.73
CA ALA A 121 -25.41 0.82 -13.51
C ALA A 121 -25.75 1.91 -14.53
N GLY A 122 -25.14 1.82 -15.72
CA GLY A 122 -25.20 2.85 -16.76
C GLY A 122 -24.06 2.79 -17.79
N GLU A 123 -22.92 2.17 -17.47
CA GLU A 123 -21.76 2.07 -18.39
C GLU A 123 -21.78 0.82 -19.30
N ARG A 124 -22.92 0.11 -19.40
CA ARG A 124 -23.12 -0.94 -20.41
C ARG A 124 -23.69 -0.32 -21.68
N GLY A 125 -22.84 0.33 -22.46
CA GLY A 125 -23.11 0.82 -23.82
C GLY A 125 -22.28 0.05 -24.84
#